data_AF-A0A140NEM7-F1
#
_entry.id   AF-A0A140NEM7-F1
#
_cell.length_a   1.000
_cell.length_b   1.000
_cell.length_c   1.000
_cell.angle_alpha   90.00
_cell.angle_beta   90.00
_cell.angle_gamma   90.00
#
_symmetry.space_group_name_H-M   'P 1'
#
loop_
_entity.id
_entity.type
_entity.pdbx_description
1 polymer ?
#
loop_
_entity_poly.entity_id
_entity_poly.type
_entity_poly.pdbx_seq_one_letter_code
_entity_poly.pdbx_strand_id
1 'polypeptide(L)' 'MNIIYFHFIDGYGINANIGTNWDFFRSFDELVKECLFHFVLAPTTAISGDFIGYREVCSE' A
#
# COMPACT_ATOMS: atom_id res chain seq x y z
N MET A 1 -4.32 -12.89 2.53
CA MET A 1 -3.65 -12.02 1.54
C MET A 1 -4.57 -10.83 1.29
N ASN A 2 -4.24 -9.67 1.84
CA ASN A 2 -5.07 -8.47 1.75
C ASN A 2 -4.60 -7.58 0.59
N ILE A 3 -5.53 -7.07 -0.21
CA ILE A 3 -5.20 -6.04 -1.22
C ILE A 3 -5.42 -4.69 -0.55
N ILE A 4 -4.39 -3.85 -0.56
CA ILE A 4 -4.41 -2.51 0.02
C ILE A 4 -4.32 -1.54 -1.14
N TYR A 5 -5.42 -0.81 -1.34
CA TYR A 5 -5.45 0.24 -2.35
C TYR A 5 -4.75 1.47 -1.82
N PHE A 6 -3.91 2.11 -2.61
CA PHE A 6 -3.22 3.31 -2.17
C PHE A 6 -3.18 4.39 -3.24
N HIS A 7 -3.02 5.63 -2.79
CA HIS A 7 -2.76 6.80 -3.61
C HIS A 7 -1.46 7.44 -3.12
N PHE A 8 -0.43 7.42 -3.96
CA PHE A 8 0.84 8.07 -3.66
C PHE A 8 0.74 9.56 -3.98
N ILE A 9 1.10 10.40 -3.01
CA ILE A 9 1.09 11.86 -3.09
C ILE A 9 2.55 12.31 -3.04
N ASP A 10 3.08 12.72 -4.18
CA ASP A 10 4.49 13.09 -4.33
C ASP A 10 4.89 14.21 -3.36
N GLY A 11 5.97 13.98 -2.61
CA GLY A 11 6.45 14.91 -1.56
C GLY A 11 5.64 14.95 -0.27
N TYR A 12 4.54 14.18 -0.15
CA TYR A 12 3.67 14.20 1.04
C TYR A 12 3.56 12.83 1.72
N GLY A 13 3.26 11.77 0.97
CA GLY A 13 3.06 10.45 1.55
C GLY A 13 2.11 9.57 0.74
N ILE A 14 1.39 8.70 1.45
CA ILE A 14 0.54 7.66 0.88
C ILE A 14 -0.79 7.69 1.62
N ASN A 15 -1.88 7.78 0.88
CA ASN A 15 -3.20 7.51 1.42
C ASN A 15 -3.57 6.07 1.08
N ALA A 16 -3.77 5.21 2.07
CA ALA A 16 -4.03 3.79 1.86
C ALA A 16 -5.36 3.35 2.49
N ASN A 17 -6.07 2.48 1.79
CA ASN A 17 -7.30 1.87 2.27
C ASN A 17 -6.94 0.57 3.00
N ILE A 18 -6.95 0.63 4.33
CA ILE A 18 -6.72 -0.53 5.20
C ILE A 18 -8.08 -0.97 5.76
N GLY A 19 -8.58 -2.11 5.28
CA GLY A 19 -9.87 -2.64 5.70
C GLY A 19 -11.04 -1.82 5.14
N THR A 20 -11.67 -0.98 5.98
CA THR A 20 -12.81 -0.13 5.59
C THR A 20 -12.48 1.37 5.57
N ASN A 21 -11.30 1.76 6.05
CA ASN A 21 -10.94 3.17 6.24
C ASN A 21 -9.76 3.57 5.38
N TRP A 22 -9.72 4.85 5.04
CA TRP A 22 -8.57 5.48 4.38
C TRP A 22 -7.72 6.17 5.44
N ASP A 23 -6.47 5.75 5.53
CA ASP A 23 -5.49 6.26 6.48
C ASP A 23 -4.27 6.83 5.75
N PHE A 24 -3.71 7.90 6.31
CA PHE A 24 -2.55 8.58 5.74
C PHE A 24 -1.25 8.10 6.41
N PHE A 25 -0.27 7.80 5.57
CA PHE A 25 1.06 7.34 5.93
C PHE A 25 2.12 8.24 5.30
N ARG A 26 3.18 8.56 6.02
CA ARG A 26 4.26 9.42 5.51
C ARG A 26 5.18 8.68 4.54
N SER A 27 5.26 7.36 4.64
CA SER A 27 6.08 6.50 3.77
C SER A 27 5.51 5.10 3.63
N PHE A 28 6.01 4.33 2.65
CA PHE A 28 5.63 2.92 2.48
C PHE A 28 6.04 2.10 3.70
N ASP A 29 7.15 2.42 4.37
CA ASP A 29 7.59 1.73 5.59
C ASP A 29 6.58 1.86 6.74
N GLU A 30 5.94 3.03 6.88
CA GLU A 30 4.91 3.26 7.89
C GLU A 30 3.67 2.43 7.58
N LEU A 31 3.24 2.41 6.31
CA LEU A 31 2.16 1.57 5.83
C LEU A 31 2.45 0.07 6.05
N VAL A 32 3.64 -0.40 5.65
CA VAL A 32 4.06 -1.81 5.78
C VAL A 32 4.08 -2.24 7.24
N LYS A 33 4.48 -1.38 8.18
CA LYS A 33 4.47 -1.68 9.62
C LYS A 33 3.06 -1.88 10.18
N GLU A 34 2.08 -1.11 9.71
CA GLU A 34 0.68 -1.29 10.09
C GLU A 34 0.06 -2.53 9.43
N CYS A 35 0.60 -2.95 8.29
CA CYS A 35 0.12 -4.11 7.56
C CYS A 35 0.78 -5.39 8.09
N LEU A 36 0.03 -6.18 8.86
CA LEU A 36 0.44 -7.54 9.24
C LEU A 36 0.78 -8.37 7.98
N PHE A 37 1.70 -9.34 8.14
CA PHE A 37 2.25 -10.17 7.06
C PHE A 37 1.20 -10.64 6.02
N HIS A 38 1.56 -10.56 4.73
CA HIS A 38 0.77 -10.95 3.53
C HIS A 38 -0.25 -9.92 3.00
N PHE A 39 0.25 -8.87 2.34
CA PHE A 39 -0.57 -7.93 1.57
C PHE A 39 -0.01 -7.68 0.16
N VAL A 40 -0.85 -7.09 -0.69
CA VAL A 40 -0.52 -6.60 -2.04
C VAL A 40 -0.90 -5.13 -2.10
N LEU A 41 0.04 -4.26 -2.47
CA LEU A 41 -0.24 -2.85 -2.69
C LEU A 41 -0.76 -2.63 -4.13
N ALA A 42 -1.90 -1.97 -4.26
CA ALA A 42 -2.53 -1.65 -5.54
C ALA A 42 -2.74 -0.13 -5.67
N PRO A 43 -2.04 0.56 -6.58
CA PRO A 43 -2.27 1.98 -6.80
C PRO A 43 -3.66 2.25 -7.38
N THR A 44 -4.38 3.24 -6.86
CA THR A 44 -5.71 3.64 -7.37
C THR A 44 -5.66 4.38 -8.70
N THR A 45 -4.49 4.92 -9.04
CA THR A 45 -4.26 5.68 -10.27
C THR A 45 -3.71 4.82 -11.42
N ALA A 46 -3.39 3.55 -11.17
CA ALA A 46 -2.96 2.67 -12.25
C ALA A 46 -4.10 2.40 -13.22
N ILE A 47 -3.82 2.62 -14.51
CA ILE A 47 -4.67 2.19 -15.60
C ILE A 47 -4.65 0.65 -15.60
N SER A 48 -5.81 0.01 -15.79
CA SER A 48 -5.92 -1.45 -15.72
C SER A 48 -4.89 -2.13 -16.63
N GLY A 49 -4.00 -2.95 -16.05
CA GLY A 49 -2.96 -3.67 -16.79
C GLY A 49 -1.54 -3.40 -16.26
N ASP A 50 -1.29 -2.23 -15.66
CA ASP A 50 0.01 -1.88 -15.08
C ASP A 50 -0.04 -1.99 -13.55
N PHE A 51 -0.03 -3.22 -13.06
CA PHE A 51 0.11 -3.49 -11.62
C PHE A 51 1.59 -3.68 -11.26
N ILE A 52 2.20 -2.64 -10.68
CA ILE A 52 3.46 -2.80 -9.97
C ILE A 52 3.11 -3.27 -8.55
N GLY A 53 2.96 -4.58 -8.39
CA GLY A 53 2.78 -5.20 -7.09
C GLY A 53 4.10 -5.21 -6.32
N TYR A 54 4.19 -4.44 -5.23
CA TYR A 54 5.31 -4.56 -4.30
C TYR A 54 5.03 -5.72 -3.34
N ARG A 55 5.89 -6.75 -3.38
CA ARG A 55 5.86 -7.87 -2.43
C ARG A 55 7.15 -7.82 -1.61
N GLU A 56 7.04 -7.37 -0.37
CA GLU A 56 8.14 -7.52 0.58
C GLU A 56 8.02 -8.88 1.25
N VAL A 57 9.07 -9.69 1.12
CA VAL A 57 9.20 -10.94 1.87
C VAL A 57 10.02 -10.62 3.10
N CYS A 58 9.36 -10.36 4.22
CA CYS A 58 10.02 -10.30 5.50
C CYS A 58 10.43 -11.74 5.90
N SER A 59 11.71 -12.06 5.79
CA SER A 59 12.28 -13.27 6.38
C SER A 59 12.36 -13.12 7.89
N GLU A 60 11.92 -14.16 8.62
CA GLU A 60 12.01 -14.30 10.09
C GLU A 60 13.44 -14.16 10.62
#